data_AF-A0A4Y9XQW0-F1
#
_entry.id   AF-A0A4Y9XQW0-F1
#
_cell.length_a   1.000
_cell.length_b   1.000
_cell.length_c   1.000
_cell.angle_alpha   90.00
_cell.angle_beta   90.00
_cell.angle_gamma   90.00
#
_symmetry.space_group_name_H-M   'P 1'
#
loop_
_entity.id
_entity.type
_entity.pdbx_description
1 polymer ?
#
loop_
_entity_poly.entity_id
_entity_poly.type
_entity_poly.pdbx_seq_one_letter_code
_entity_poly.pdbx_strand_id
1 'polypeptide(L)' 'MGPRRTFTKDLFQRYLVEFIVTHDQQPVNIVEVPEFRRVLLLCKPDLKDNDIPHCTKTTTLIHYGELRKAHGGP' A
#
# COMPACT_ATOMS: atom_id res chain seq x y z
N MET A 1 -8.96 15.72 12.11
CA MET A 1 -7.84 14.84 11.70
C MET A 1 -7.23 14.25 12.96
N GLY A 2 -7.15 12.92 13.06
CA GLY A 2 -6.50 12.28 14.20
C GLY A 2 -4.98 12.50 14.22
N PRO A 3 -4.29 12.15 15.32
CA PRO A 3 -2.84 12.26 15.39
C PRO A 3 -2.17 11.49 14.24
N ARG A 4 -1.11 12.06 13.65
CA ARG A 4 -0.29 11.35 12.64
C ARG A 4 0.30 10.11 13.30
N ARG A 5 0.03 8.93 12.72
CA ARG A 5 0.64 7.68 13.18
C ARG A 5 2.13 7.69 12.83
N THR A 6 2.95 7.14 13.73
CA THR A 6 4.36 6.87 13.42
C THR A 6 4.44 5.95 12.21
N PHE A 7 5.31 6.29 11.27
CA PHE A 7 5.52 5.46 10.10
C PHE A 7 6.07 4.09 10.51
N THR A 8 5.46 3.03 9.98
CA THR A 8 6.06 1.70 9.90
C THR A 8 5.87 1.16 8.49
N LYS A 9 6.75 0.26 8.05
CA LYS A 9 6.65 -0.36 6.73
C LYS A 9 5.33 -1.10 6.55
N ASP A 10 4.87 -1.78 7.59
CA ASP A 10 3.61 -2.53 7.58
C ASP A 10 2.40 -1.60 7.47
N LEU A 11 2.41 -0.47 8.20
CA LEU A 11 1.33 0.52 8.12
C LEU A 11 1.28 1.19 6.75
N PHE A 12 2.44 1.49 6.17
CA PHE A 12 2.55 2.02 4.82
C PHE A 12 2.00 1.04 3.78
N GLN A 13 2.42 -0.23 3.83
CA GLN A 13 1.90 -1.26 2.92
C GLN A 13 0.39 -1.44 3.05
N ARG A 14 -0.13 -1.44 4.29
CA ARG A 14 -1.57 -1.53 4.54
C ARG A 14 -2.33 -0.37 3.91
N TYR A 15 -1.92 0.87 4.17
CA TYR A 15 -2.60 2.05 3.61
C TYR A 15 -2.46 2.14 2.09
N LEU A 16 -1.34 1.68 1.52
CA LEU A 16 -1.18 1.59 0.08
C LEU A 16 -2.14 0.58 -0.55
N VAL A 17 -2.30 -0.60 0.08
CA VAL A 17 -3.28 -1.62 -0.36
C VAL A 17 -4.70 -1.09 -0.23
N GLU A 18 -5.05 -0.46 0.90
CA GLU A 18 -6.36 0.18 1.08
C GLU A 18 -6.61 1.23 0.00
N PHE A 19 -5.65 2.10 -0.31
CA PHE A 19 -5.76 3.10 -1.37
C PHE A 19 -6.13 2.46 -2.72
N ILE A 20 -5.39 1.41 -3.12
CA ILE A 20 -5.59 0.68 -4.39
C ILE A 20 -6.94 -0.03 -4.43
N VAL A 21 -7.38 -0.65 -3.34
CA VAL A 21 -8.60 -1.48 -3.30
C VAL A 21 -9.88 -0.66 -3.07
N THR A 22 -9.79 0.50 -2.40
CA THR A 22 -10.98 1.27 -1.99
C THR A 22 -11.75 1.88 -3.17
N HIS A 23 -11.13 1.94 -4.36
CA HIS A 23 -11.79 2.43 -5.56
C HIS A 23 -11.58 1.43 -6.70
N ASP A 24 -12.65 0.85 -7.24
CA ASP A 24 -12.66 -0.14 -8.34
C ASP A 24 -11.93 0.32 -9.62
N GLN A 25 -11.51 1.59 -9.68
CA GLN A 25 -10.86 2.22 -10.82
C GLN A 25 -9.32 2.27 -10.70
N GLN A 26 -8.73 1.94 -9.55
CA GLN A 26 -7.28 2.04 -9.38
C GLN A 26 -6.59 0.73 -9.79
N PRO A 27 -5.75 0.75 -10.83
CA PRO A 27 -5.11 -0.48 -11.28
C PRO A 27 -3.94 -0.82 -10.35
N VAL A 28 -3.79 -2.11 -10.02
CA VAL A 28 -2.73 -2.61 -9.12
C VAL A 28 -1.32 -2.24 -9.63
N ASN A 29 -1.14 -2.10 -10.95
CA ASN A 29 0.13 -1.71 -11.56
C ASN A 29 0.52 -0.24 -11.30
N ILE A 30 -0.31 0.57 -10.62
CA ILE A 30 0.04 1.94 -10.23
C ILE A 30 1.33 1.99 -9.40
N VAL A 31 1.62 0.94 -8.64
CA VAL A 31 2.87 0.81 -7.86
C VAL A 31 4.13 0.66 -8.72
N GLU A 32 3.97 0.34 -10.01
CA GLU A 32 5.06 0.28 -10.99
C GLU A 32 5.28 1.62 -11.71
N VAL A 33 4.35 2.56 -11.58
CA VAL A 33 4.43 3.87 -12.23
C VAL A 33 5.52 4.71 -11.56
N PRO A 34 6.61 5.09 -12.27
CA PRO A 34 7.74 5.80 -11.66
C PRO A 34 7.36 7.15 -11.03
N GLU A 35 6.41 7.88 -11.62
CA GLU A 35 5.88 9.14 -11.09
C GLU A 35 5.22 8.92 -9.72
N PHE A 36 4.40 7.87 -9.61
CA PHE A 36 3.72 7.54 -8.36
C PHE A 36 4.72 7.12 -7.28
N ARG A 37 5.71 6.29 -7.63
CA ARG A 37 6.79 5.92 -6.70
C ARG A 37 7.58 7.14 -6.20
N ARG A 38 7.86 8.10 -7.09
CA ARG A 38 8.50 9.38 -6.71
C ARG A 38 7.67 10.17 -5.69
N VAL A 39 6.34 10.21 -5.85
CA VAL A 39 5.44 10.84 -4.87
C VAL A 39 5.56 10.14 -3.51
N LEU A 40 5.57 8.81 -3.48
CA LEU A 40 5.70 8.04 -2.24
C LEU A 40 7.05 8.28 -1.54
N LEU A 41 8.14 8.34 -2.31
CA LEU A 41 9.49 8.63 -1.80
C LEU A 41 9.61 10.07 -1.26
N LEU A 42 8.91 11.04 -1.88
CA LEU A 42 8.84 12.41 -1.38
C LEU A 42 8.17 12.50 0.00
N CYS A 43 7.17 11.66 0.28
CA CYS A 43 6.44 11.68 1.54
C CYS A 43 7.28 11.21 2.74
N LYS A 44 8.36 10.46 2.52
CA LYS A 44 9.19 9.90 3.60
C LYS A 44 10.67 9.83 3.17
N PRO A 45 11.56 10.68 3.73
CA PRO A 45 12.95 10.77 3.30
C PRO A 45 13.80 9.50 3.44
N ASP A 46 13.45 8.61 4.37
CA ASP A 46 14.14 7.34 4.62
C ASP A 46 13.49 6.13 3.92
N LEU A 47 12.40 6.34 3.18
CA LEU A 47 11.77 5.30 2.37
C LEU A 47 12.66 5.01 1.15
N LYS A 48 12.96 3.74 0.90
CA LYS A 48 13.67 3.31 -0.31
C LYS A 48 12.67 2.79 -1.31
N ASP A 49 13.04 2.83 -2.58
CA ASP A 49 12.22 2.29 -3.66
C ASP A 49 11.85 0.81 -3.40
N ASN A 50 12.82 0.00 -2.95
CA ASN A 50 12.62 -1.41 -2.58
C ASN A 50 11.68 -1.63 -1.36
N ASP A 51 11.30 -0.57 -0.64
CA ASP A 51 10.29 -0.66 0.42
C ASP A 51 8.86 -0.59 -0.13
N ILE A 52 8.68 -0.06 -1.34
CA ILE A 52 7.40 0.01 -2.06
C ILE A 52 7.16 -1.35 -2.75
N PRO A 53 6.06 -2.06 -2.42
CA PRO A 53 5.78 -3.35 -3.03
C PRO A 53 5.53 -3.22 -4.54
N HIS A 54 6.10 -4.15 -5.31
CA HIS A 54 5.76 -4.36 -6.72
C HIS A 54 4.43 -5.09 -6.88
N CYS A 55 3.86 -5.04 -8.07
CA CYS A 55 2.55 -5.56 -8.46
C CYS A 55 2.31 -6.98 -7.92
N THR A 56 3.22 -7.94 -8.12
CA THR A 56 3.09 -9.32 -7.61
C THR A 56 2.90 -9.37 -6.09
N LYS A 57 3.67 -8.57 -5.36
CA LYS A 57 3.59 -8.48 -3.90
C LYS A 57 2.30 -7.78 -3.48
N THR A 58 1.92 -6.71 -4.17
CA THR A 58 0.68 -5.97 -3.93
C THR A 58 -0.55 -6.86 -4.15
N THR A 59 -0.61 -7.62 -5.24
CA THR A 59 -1.67 -8.61 -5.51
C THR A 59 -1.76 -9.66 -4.40
N THR A 60 -0.62 -10.18 -3.96
CA THR A 60 -0.56 -11.13 -2.83
C THR A 60 -1.13 -10.52 -1.55
N LEU A 61 -0.74 -9.27 -1.23
CA LEU A 61 -1.23 -8.56 -0.05
C LEU A 61 -2.74 -8.26 -0.12
N ILE A 62 -3.26 -7.91 -1.30
CA ILE A 62 -4.70 -7.73 -1.53
C ILE A 62 -5.43 -9.05 -1.25
N HIS A 63 -4.97 -10.16 -1.84
CA HIS A 63 -5.60 -11.46 -1.64
C HIS A 63 -5.64 -11.87 -0.16
N TYR A 64 -4.53 -11.75 0.57
CA TYR A 64 -4.51 -12.01 2.02
C TYR A 64 -5.36 -11.02 2.82
N GLY A 65 -5.43 -9.76 2.40
CA GLY A 65 -6.30 -8.75 3.01
C GLY A 65 -7.78 -9.12 2.90
N GLU A 66 -8.21 -9.54 1.72
CA GLU A 66 -9.60 -9.96 1.47
C GLU A 66 -9.95 -11.26 2.21
N LEU A 67 -9.04 -12.25 2.26
CA LEU A 67 -9.21 -13.45 3.08
C LEU A 67 -9.38 -13.12 4.57
N ARG A 68 -8.59 -12.18 5.11
CA ARG A 68 -8.72 -11.76 6.51
C ARG A 68 -10.07 -11.12 6.81
N LYS A 69 -10.63 -10.34 5.89
CA LYS A 69 -11.97 -9.74 6.02
C LYS A 69 -13.07 -10.80 5.94
N ALA A 70 -12.96 -11.75 5.01
CA ALA A 70 -13.93 -12.84 4.83
C ALA A 70 -14.02 -13.79 6.03
N HIS A 71 -12.91 -13.99 6.75
CA HIS A 71 -12.85 -14.86 7.93
C HIS A 71 -13.09 -14.13 9.26
N GLY A 72 -13.58 -12.89 9.25
CA GLY A 72 -13.95 -12.17 10.47
C GLY A 72 -12.78 -11.92 11.42
N GLY A 73 -11.58 -11.66 10.88
CA GLY A 73 -10.45 -11.27 11.71
C GLY A 73 -10.73 -9.97 12.49
N PRO A 74 -10.13 -9.78 13.68
CA PRO A 74 -10.35 -8.59 14.50
C PRO A 74 -9.97 -7.28 13.79
#